data_AF-A0A5C9AAQ3-F1
#
_entry.id   AF-A0A5C9AAQ3-F1
#
_cell.length_a   1.000
_cell.length_b   1.000
_cell.length_c   1.000
_cell.angle_alpha   90.00
_cell.angle_beta   90.00
_cell.angle_gamma   90.00
#
_symmetry.space_group_name_H-M   'P 1'
#
loop_
_entity.id
_entity.type
_entity.pdbx_description
1 polymer ?
#
loop_
_entity_poly.entity_id
_entity_poly.type
_entity_poly.pdbx_seq_one_letter_code
_entity_poly.pdbx_strand_id
1 'polypeptide(L)'
;MPANCTPTLWTSGRYSETVINSMADALAKQLDANPSIREIVLIGYSGGGNLAVLLAPRLAGSVPVSVVTIAANLDTVAWSAHHRVLPLQDSLNPAEQQASGLQEMHFQGAEDTVVPPATSAAYFQRHPQARSVTVEAFDHRCCWAQQWPQLLQQALQGAS
;
A
#
# COMPACT_ATOMS: atom_id res chain seq x y z
N MET A 1 25.16 3.62 12.31
CA MET A 1 24.24 3.77 11.16
C MET A 1 24.73 4.92 10.30
N PRO A 2 24.51 4.90 8.97
CA PRO A 2 24.84 6.03 8.09
C PRO A 2 24.21 7.33 8.60
N ALA A 3 24.82 8.49 8.33
CA ALA A 3 24.39 9.78 8.86
C ALA A 3 22.93 10.15 8.50
N ASN A 4 22.41 9.62 7.39
CA ASN A 4 21.05 9.88 6.90
C ASN A 4 20.04 8.79 7.33
N CYS A 5 20.44 7.81 8.13
CA CYS A 5 19.57 6.75 8.63
C CYS A 5 19.22 7.02 10.10
N THR A 6 18.19 7.84 10.33
CA THR A 6 17.72 8.18 11.68
C THR A 6 16.57 7.26 12.11
N PRO A 7 16.39 7.01 13.43
CA PRO A 7 15.31 6.17 13.94
C PRO A 7 13.89 6.58 13.54
N THR A 8 13.69 7.86 13.26
CA THR A 8 12.45 8.41 12.74
C THR A 8 12.01 7.73 11.43
N LEU A 9 12.95 7.38 10.54
CA LEU A 9 12.66 6.81 9.22
C LEU A 9 12.08 5.39 9.25
N TRP A 10 12.13 4.71 10.39
CA TRP A 10 11.48 3.40 10.58
C TRP A 10 10.46 3.39 11.73
N THR A 11 10.12 4.57 12.27
CA THR A 11 9.08 4.75 13.31
C THR A 11 8.00 5.71 12.82
N SER A 12 7.99 6.98 13.26
CA SER A 12 6.96 7.97 12.92
C SER A 12 7.00 8.42 11.45
N GLY A 13 8.17 8.38 10.82
CA GLY A 13 8.41 8.79 9.43
C GLY A 13 8.57 7.62 8.46
N ARG A 14 8.03 6.44 8.79
CA ARG A 14 8.18 5.22 7.99
C ARG A 14 7.50 5.26 6.62
N TYR A 15 6.58 6.20 6.40
CA TYR A 15 6.02 6.54 5.08
C TYR A 15 6.26 8.01 4.73
N SER A 16 7.34 8.60 5.26
CA SER A 16 7.69 9.99 4.97
C SER A 16 8.01 10.21 3.49
N GLU A 17 7.90 11.46 3.04
CA GLU A 17 8.30 11.89 1.70
C GLU A 17 9.74 11.45 1.36
N THR A 18 10.65 11.50 2.34
CA THR A 18 12.03 11.00 2.20
C THR A 18 12.11 9.52 1.87
N VAL A 19 11.33 8.68 2.57
CA VAL A 19 11.30 7.23 2.33
C VAL A 19 10.68 6.94 0.96
N ILE A 20 9.54 7.57 0.64
CA ILE A 20 8.86 7.39 -0.64
C ILE A 20 9.75 7.82 -1.81
N ASN A 21 10.40 8.98 -1.73
CA ASN A 21 11.31 9.44 -2.78
C ASN A 21 12.52 8.51 -2.93
N SER A 22 13.12 8.08 -1.83
CA SER A 22 14.25 7.14 -1.91
C SER A 22 13.87 5.81 -2.58
N MET A 23 12.65 5.30 -2.33
CA MET A 23 12.15 4.08 -2.96
C MET A 23 11.77 4.31 -4.42
N ALA A 24 11.13 5.43 -4.74
CA ALA A 24 10.76 5.80 -6.11
C ALA A 24 12.01 5.96 -7.00
N ASP A 25 13.05 6.65 -6.51
CA ASP A 25 14.33 6.80 -7.22
C ASP A 25 15.00 5.47 -7.50
N ALA A 26 14.95 4.53 -6.54
CA ALA A 26 15.50 3.19 -6.72
C ALA A 26 14.73 2.41 -7.79
N LEU A 27 13.40 2.48 -7.79
CA LEU A 27 12.56 1.82 -8.79
C LEU A 27 12.71 2.45 -10.18
N ALA A 28 12.79 3.78 -10.28
CA ALA A 28 13.04 4.48 -11.54
C ALA A 28 14.35 4.03 -12.19
N LYS A 29 15.43 3.94 -11.41
CA LYS A 29 16.73 3.42 -11.90
C LYS A 29 16.63 1.97 -12.40
N GLN A 30 15.84 1.13 -11.73
CA GLN A 30 15.61 -0.24 -12.19
C GLN A 30 14.81 -0.28 -13.49
N LEU A 31 13.82 0.58 -13.65
CA LEU A 31 13.04 0.70 -14.88
C LEU A 31 13.89 1.18 -16.06
N ASP A 32 14.72 2.22 -15.85
CA ASP A 32 15.63 2.74 -16.87
C ASP A 32 16.63 1.68 -17.33
N ALA A 33 17.11 0.84 -16.41
CA ALA A 33 18.01 -0.27 -16.72
C ALA A 33 17.31 -1.45 -17.42
N ASN A 34 15.99 -1.53 -17.39
CA ASN A 34 15.20 -2.65 -17.90
C ASN A 34 14.04 -2.16 -18.81
N PRO A 35 14.35 -1.59 -19.99
CA PRO A 35 13.34 -0.99 -20.88
C PRO A 35 12.33 -1.99 -21.50
N SER A 36 12.54 -3.29 -21.28
CA SER A 36 11.59 -4.34 -21.67
C SER A 36 10.38 -4.45 -20.73
N ILE A 37 10.45 -3.88 -19.52
CA ILE A 37 9.32 -3.83 -18.59
C ILE A 37 8.24 -2.92 -19.16
N ARG A 38 7.03 -3.45 -19.34
CA ARG A 38 5.89 -2.73 -19.93
C ARG A 38 4.82 -2.34 -18.92
N GLU A 39 4.85 -2.95 -17.75
CA GLU A 39 3.89 -2.73 -16.67
C GLU A 39 4.53 -3.12 -15.34
N ILE A 40 4.05 -2.50 -14.26
CA ILE A 40 4.41 -2.87 -12.89
C ILE A 40 3.15 -3.12 -12.08
N VAL A 41 3.20 -4.15 -11.25
CA VAL A 41 2.26 -4.37 -10.16
C VAL A 41 3.00 -4.18 -8.84
N LEU A 42 2.64 -3.17 -8.06
CA LEU A 42 3.17 -2.94 -6.72
C LEU A 42 2.33 -3.72 -5.71
N ILE A 43 2.94 -4.71 -5.05
CA ILE A 43 2.26 -5.58 -4.10
C ILE A 43 2.76 -5.30 -2.68
N GLY A 44 1.84 -4.99 -1.77
CA GLY A 44 2.18 -4.58 -0.41
C GLY A 44 1.30 -5.21 0.66
N TYR A 45 1.91 -5.88 1.64
CA TYR A 45 1.21 -6.42 2.81
C TYR A 45 1.32 -5.47 4.00
N SER A 46 0.22 -5.23 4.72
CA SER A 46 0.18 -4.39 5.93
C SER A 46 0.78 -3.01 5.66
N GLY A 47 1.80 -2.60 6.41
CA GLY A 47 2.52 -1.37 6.16
C GLY A 47 3.19 -1.27 4.78
N GLY A 48 3.49 -2.39 4.12
CA GLY A 48 3.95 -2.40 2.73
C GLY A 48 2.87 -1.96 1.75
N GLY A 49 1.60 -2.13 2.07
CA GLY A 49 0.48 -1.63 1.26
C GLY A 49 0.42 -0.11 1.23
N ASN A 50 0.73 0.56 2.36
CA ASN A 50 0.91 2.02 2.39
C ASN A 50 1.99 2.46 1.41
N LEU A 51 3.15 1.82 1.46
CA LEU A 51 4.27 2.13 0.56
C LEU A 51 3.87 1.91 -0.91
N ALA A 52 3.20 0.80 -1.23
CA ALA A 52 2.75 0.50 -2.59
C ALA A 52 1.81 1.59 -3.14
N VAL A 53 0.80 1.99 -2.37
CA VAL A 53 -0.15 3.04 -2.75
C VAL A 53 0.55 4.40 -2.91
N LEU A 54 1.43 4.77 -1.98
CA LEU A 54 2.14 6.06 -2.03
C LEU A 54 3.19 6.12 -3.16
N LEU A 55 3.79 4.98 -3.52
CA LEU A 55 4.77 4.89 -4.60
C LEU A 55 4.14 4.92 -5.99
N ALA A 56 2.96 4.33 -6.17
CA ALA A 56 2.39 4.12 -7.50
C ALA A 56 2.25 5.43 -8.32
N PRO A 57 1.75 6.56 -7.77
CA PRO A 57 1.68 7.83 -8.50
C PRO A 57 3.05 8.39 -8.89
N ARG A 58 4.12 8.04 -8.17
CA ARG A 58 5.49 8.49 -8.46
C ARG A 58 6.07 7.82 -9.70
N LEU A 59 5.52 6.67 -10.10
CA LEU A 59 5.99 5.86 -11.23
C LEU A 59 5.07 5.94 -12.46
N ALA A 60 3.83 6.40 -12.28
CA ALA A 60 2.79 6.40 -13.30
C ALA A 60 3.11 7.21 -14.58
N GLY A 61 4.10 8.12 -14.52
CA GLY A 61 4.59 8.85 -15.70
C GLY A 61 5.55 8.05 -16.59
N SER A 62 6.13 6.96 -16.09
CA SER A 62 7.17 6.18 -16.79
C SER A 62 6.64 4.88 -17.39
N VAL A 63 5.72 4.22 -16.70
CA VAL A 63 5.16 2.92 -17.08
C VAL A 63 3.76 2.76 -16.46
N PRO A 64 2.83 2.01 -17.09
CA PRO A 64 1.60 1.60 -16.42
C PRO A 64 1.87 0.92 -15.07
N VAL A 65 1.17 1.38 -14.03
CA VAL A 65 1.29 0.85 -12.67
C VAL A 65 -0.07 0.46 -12.12
N SER A 66 -0.14 -0.71 -11.50
CA SER A 66 -1.28 -1.15 -10.67
C SER A 66 -0.81 -1.47 -9.26
N VAL A 67 -1.75 -1.44 -8.31
CA VAL A 67 -1.49 -1.69 -6.89
C VAL A 67 -2.32 -2.87 -6.40
N VAL A 68 -1.67 -3.78 -5.67
CA VAL A 68 -2.34 -4.84 -4.92
C VAL A 68 -1.92 -4.74 -3.46
N THR A 69 -2.88 -4.59 -2.55
CA THR A 69 -2.57 -4.59 -1.12
C THR A 69 -3.24 -5.74 -0.39
N ILE A 70 -2.58 -6.24 0.65
CA ILE A 70 -3.08 -7.30 1.52
C ILE A 70 -3.06 -6.77 2.95
N ALA A 71 -4.22 -6.73 3.62
CA ALA A 71 -4.35 -6.30 5.01
C ALA A 71 -3.69 -4.94 5.33
N ALA A 72 -3.80 -3.97 4.42
CA ALA A 72 -3.08 -2.70 4.49
C ALA A 72 -3.79 -1.62 5.31
N ASN A 73 -3.02 -0.88 6.11
CA ASN A 73 -3.48 0.19 6.99
C ASN A 73 -3.63 1.53 6.23
N LEU A 74 -4.52 1.55 5.23
CA LEU A 74 -4.62 2.63 4.22
C LEU A 74 -4.99 4.02 4.77
N ASP A 75 -5.57 4.08 5.97
CA ASP A 75 -5.70 5.32 6.75
C ASP A 75 -4.93 5.17 8.06
N THR A 76 -3.72 5.74 8.09
CA THR A 76 -2.81 5.60 9.23
C THR A 76 -3.30 6.39 10.45
N VAL A 77 -4.08 7.46 10.24
CA VAL A 77 -4.70 8.24 11.31
C VAL A 77 -5.81 7.45 11.97
N ALA A 78 -6.74 6.88 11.18
CA ALA A 78 -7.81 6.05 11.73
C ALA A 78 -7.25 4.77 12.40
N TRP A 79 -6.23 4.16 11.80
CA TRP A 79 -5.56 2.98 12.36
C TRP A 79 -4.87 3.28 13.70
N SER A 80 -4.08 4.36 13.79
CA SER A 80 -3.40 4.71 15.03
C SER A 80 -4.37 5.11 16.14
N ALA A 81 -5.45 5.82 15.80
CA ALA A 81 -6.53 6.15 16.73
C ALA A 81 -7.26 4.90 17.26
N HIS A 82 -7.57 3.93 16.39
CA HIS A 82 -8.19 2.65 16.77
C HIS A 82 -7.35 1.92 17.84
N HIS A 83 -6.03 1.84 17.61
CA HIS A 83 -5.10 1.15 18.50
C HIS A 83 -4.63 1.98 19.69
N ARG A 84 -4.99 3.26 19.77
CA ARG A 84 -4.53 4.23 20.78
C ARG A 84 -3.00 4.32 20.86
N VAL A 85 -2.36 4.25 19.69
CA VAL A 85 -0.90 4.42 19.55
C VAL A 85 -0.59 5.81 19.01
N LEU A 86 0.67 6.21 19.13
CA LEU A 86 1.12 7.49 18.62
C LEU A 86 0.89 7.59 17.10
N PRO A 87 0.37 8.71 16.60
CA PRO A 87 0.23 8.95 15.17
C PRO A 87 1.57 8.86 14.43
N LEU A 88 1.52 8.44 13.17
CA LEU A 88 2.68 8.48 12.27
C LEU A 88 2.85 9.89 11.68
N GLN A 89 3.06 10.87 12.56
CA GLN A 89 3.01 12.31 12.27
C GLN A 89 3.98 12.81 11.19
N ASP A 90 5.08 12.09 10.94
CA ASP A 90 6.06 12.43 9.90
C ASP A 90 5.85 11.61 8.62
N SER A 91 4.80 10.78 8.57
CA SER A 91 4.44 9.93 7.44
C SER A 91 3.32 10.54 6.61
N LEU A 92 3.35 10.26 5.31
CA LEU A 92 2.19 10.48 4.46
C LEU A 92 1.08 9.49 4.81
N ASN A 93 -0.17 9.91 4.63
CA ASN A 93 -1.35 9.07 4.78
C ASN A 93 -1.97 8.83 3.40
N PRO A 94 -2.09 7.58 2.91
CA PRO A 94 -2.75 7.29 1.64
C PRO A 94 -4.18 7.83 1.57
N ALA A 95 -4.93 7.74 2.68
CA ALA A 95 -6.31 8.24 2.74
C ALA A 95 -6.43 9.76 2.58
N GLU A 96 -5.35 10.52 2.69
CA GLU A 96 -5.35 11.98 2.48
C GLU A 96 -4.91 12.37 1.06
N GLN A 97 -4.47 11.39 0.25
CA GLN A 97 -4.07 11.64 -1.13
C GLN A 97 -5.29 11.79 -2.03
N GLN A 98 -5.10 12.50 -3.14
CA GLN A 98 -6.10 12.51 -4.21
C GLN A 98 -6.11 11.17 -4.94
N ALA A 99 -7.27 10.77 -5.46
CA ALA A 99 -7.37 9.58 -6.28
C ALA A 99 -6.47 9.71 -7.51
N SER A 100 -5.57 8.74 -7.69
CA SER A 100 -4.59 8.74 -8.77
C SER A 100 -5.17 8.26 -10.11
N GLY A 101 -6.37 7.65 -10.08
CA GLY A 101 -6.96 6.96 -11.23
C GLY A 101 -6.27 5.64 -11.58
N LEU A 102 -5.31 5.20 -10.77
CA LEU A 102 -4.61 3.93 -10.96
C LEU A 102 -5.54 2.76 -10.64
N GLN A 103 -5.23 1.61 -11.22
CA GLN A 103 -5.94 0.37 -10.89
C GLN A 103 -5.43 -0.15 -9.54
N GLU A 104 -6.35 -0.32 -8.60
CA GLU A 104 -6.02 -0.79 -7.26
C GLU A 104 -6.95 -1.94 -6.83
N MET A 105 -6.36 -2.97 -6.22
CA MET A 105 -7.05 -4.09 -5.59
C MET A 105 -6.59 -4.25 -4.13
N HIS A 106 -7.52 -4.14 -3.19
CA HIS A 106 -7.22 -4.20 -1.76
C HIS A 106 -7.96 -5.36 -1.09
N PHE A 107 -7.19 -6.37 -0.69
CA PHE A 107 -7.69 -7.48 0.12
C PHE A 107 -7.64 -7.12 1.60
N GLN A 108 -8.76 -7.31 2.30
CA GLN A 108 -8.93 -7.04 3.72
C GLN A 108 -9.35 -8.32 4.44
N GLY A 109 -8.79 -8.61 5.61
CA GLY A 109 -9.25 -9.75 6.42
C GLY A 109 -10.46 -9.36 7.25
N ALA A 110 -11.56 -10.13 7.18
CA ALA A 110 -12.77 -9.84 7.95
C ALA A 110 -12.53 -9.89 9.47
N GLU A 111 -11.62 -10.75 9.91
CA GLU A 111 -11.25 -10.96 11.32
C GLU A 111 -9.94 -10.27 11.70
N ASP A 112 -9.44 -9.37 10.84
CA ASP A 112 -8.18 -8.67 11.09
C ASP A 112 -8.34 -7.69 12.26
N THR A 113 -7.67 -8.00 13.37
CA THR A 113 -7.62 -7.13 14.55
C THR A 113 -6.40 -6.21 14.56
N VAL A 114 -5.42 -6.44 13.70
CA VAL A 114 -4.21 -5.58 13.57
C VAL A 114 -4.49 -4.43 12.63
N VAL A 115 -5.17 -4.69 11.51
CA VAL A 115 -5.65 -3.67 10.58
C VAL A 115 -7.14 -3.93 10.28
N PRO A 116 -8.04 -3.57 11.21
CA PRO A 116 -9.47 -3.78 11.00
C PRO A 116 -9.97 -3.09 9.73
N PRO A 117 -10.83 -3.72 8.90
CA PRO A 117 -11.32 -3.11 7.65
C PRO A 117 -11.94 -1.73 7.84
N ALA A 118 -12.60 -1.51 9.00
CA ALA A 118 -13.18 -0.22 9.36
C ALA A 118 -12.16 0.93 9.39
N THR A 119 -10.88 0.65 9.68
CA THR A 119 -9.84 1.69 9.69
C THR A 119 -9.54 2.21 8.30
N SER A 120 -9.89 1.51 7.22
CA SER A 120 -9.63 1.94 5.84
C SER A 120 -10.86 2.56 5.16
N ALA A 121 -11.97 2.77 5.87
CA ALA A 121 -13.23 3.22 5.28
C ALA A 121 -13.11 4.59 4.57
N ALA A 122 -12.38 5.55 5.15
CA ALA A 122 -12.20 6.87 4.56
C ALA A 122 -11.39 6.84 3.25
N TYR A 123 -10.45 5.90 3.13
CA TYR A 123 -9.71 5.66 1.89
C TYR A 123 -10.67 5.31 0.76
N PHE A 124 -11.51 4.27 0.94
CA PHE A 124 -12.42 3.82 -0.12
C PHE A 124 -13.52 4.83 -0.46
N GLN A 125 -13.91 5.70 0.48
CA GLN A 125 -14.83 6.80 0.20
C GLN A 125 -14.20 7.85 -0.74
N ARG A 126 -12.91 8.13 -0.60
CA ARG A 126 -12.17 9.09 -1.44
C ARG A 126 -11.66 8.47 -2.74
N HIS A 127 -11.46 7.15 -2.75
CA HIS A 127 -10.95 6.38 -3.89
C HIS A 127 -12.02 5.39 -4.40
N PRO A 128 -13.17 5.87 -4.93
CA PRO A 128 -14.29 4.99 -5.29
C PRO A 128 -14.00 4.03 -6.45
N GLN A 129 -12.91 4.25 -7.19
CA GLN A 129 -12.44 3.34 -8.24
C GLN A 129 -11.55 2.21 -7.72
N ALA A 130 -11.02 2.32 -6.50
CA ALA A 130 -10.24 1.28 -5.88
C ALA A 130 -11.13 0.08 -5.55
N ARG A 131 -10.75 -1.10 -6.03
CA ARG A 131 -11.51 -2.33 -5.74
C ARG A 131 -11.09 -2.85 -4.38
N SER A 132 -12.05 -3.26 -3.57
CA SER A 132 -11.77 -3.92 -2.30
C SER A 132 -12.54 -5.21 -2.14
N VAL A 133 -11.88 -6.21 -1.57
CA VAL A 133 -12.44 -7.52 -1.25
C VAL A 133 -12.15 -7.81 0.22
N THR A 134 -13.21 -7.91 1.01
CA THR A 134 -13.11 -8.45 2.37
C THR A 134 -13.19 -9.97 2.29
N VAL A 135 -12.23 -10.66 2.91
CA VAL A 135 -12.12 -12.12 2.90
C VAL A 135 -12.49 -12.65 4.28
N GLU A 136 -13.57 -13.43 4.32
CA GLU A 136 -14.08 -14.07 5.54
C GLU A 136 -13.08 -15.05 6.14
N ALA A 137 -13.05 -15.17 7.48
CA ALA A 137 -12.14 -16.03 8.25
C ALA A 137 -10.63 -15.71 8.13
N PHE A 138 -10.26 -14.61 7.48
CA PHE A 138 -8.88 -14.14 7.44
C PHE A 138 -8.67 -13.08 8.52
N ASP A 139 -7.67 -13.32 9.36
CA ASP A 139 -7.10 -12.31 10.24
C ASP A 139 -5.90 -11.62 9.57
N HIS A 140 -5.09 -10.88 10.34
CA HIS A 140 -3.91 -10.24 9.78
C HIS A 140 -2.92 -11.23 9.15
N ARG A 141 -2.77 -12.43 9.72
CA ARG A 141 -1.69 -13.38 9.41
C ARG A 141 -2.15 -14.55 8.57
N CYS A 142 -3.27 -15.16 8.93
CA CYS A 142 -3.68 -16.43 8.40
C CYS A 142 -3.97 -16.34 6.92
N CYS A 143 -3.67 -17.46 6.27
CA CYS A 143 -4.35 -17.92 5.07
C CYS A 143 -3.93 -17.16 3.80
N TRP A 144 -3.46 -15.90 3.92
CA TRP A 144 -2.95 -15.07 2.82
C TRP A 144 -1.94 -15.82 1.96
N ALA A 145 -0.87 -16.37 2.56
CA ALA A 145 0.18 -17.06 1.81
C ALA A 145 -0.33 -18.33 1.11
N GLN A 146 -1.26 -19.06 1.74
CA GLN A 146 -1.82 -20.30 1.19
C GLN A 146 -2.76 -20.02 0.01
N GLN A 147 -3.52 -18.93 0.08
CA GLN A 147 -4.51 -18.54 -0.92
C GLN A 147 -3.96 -17.49 -1.91
N TRP A 148 -2.70 -17.09 -1.76
CA TRP A 148 -2.08 -16.04 -2.55
C TRP A 148 -2.13 -16.31 -4.06
N PRO A 149 -1.88 -17.53 -4.56
CA PRO A 149 -1.99 -17.78 -6.00
C PRO A 149 -3.37 -17.44 -6.58
N GLN A 150 -4.46 -17.81 -5.88
CA GLN A 150 -5.82 -17.49 -6.31
C GLN A 150 -6.12 -15.99 -6.21
N LEU A 151 -5.74 -15.36 -5.09
CA LEU A 151 -5.96 -13.93 -4.86
C LEU A 151 -5.20 -13.07 -5.88
N LEU A 152 -3.95 -13.44 -6.20
CA LEU A 152 -3.15 -12.76 -7.20
C LEU A 152 -3.79 -12.90 -8.58
N GLN A 153 -4.25 -14.09 -8.96
CA GLN A 153 -4.95 -14.29 -10.22
C GLN A 153 -6.20 -13.39 -10.32
N GLN A 154 -7.00 -13.31 -9.24
CA GLN A 154 -8.16 -12.43 -9.16
C GLN A 154 -7.76 -10.95 -9.31
N ALA A 155 -6.67 -10.52 -8.67
CA ALA A 155 -6.20 -9.14 -8.74
C ALA A 155 -5.79 -8.75 -10.16
N LEU A 156 -5.09 -9.65 -10.87
CA LEU A 156 -4.57 -9.38 -12.23
C LEU A 156 -5.65 -9.50 -13.33
N GLN A 157 -6.69 -10.31 -13.12
CA GLN A 157 -7.81 -10.42 -14.07
C GLN A 157 -8.64 -9.14 -14.20
N GLY A 158 -8.49 -8.20 -13.26
CA GLY A 158 -9.13 -6.89 -13.32
C GLY A 158 -8.38 -5.85 -14.16
N ALA A 159 -7.16 -6.16 -14.61
CA ALA A 159 -6.24 -5.22 -15.27
C ALA A 159 -6.22 -5.29 -16.80
N SER A 160 -7.13 -6.08 -17.39
CA SER A 160 -7.28 -6.29 -18.83
C SER A 160 -8.12 -5.21 -19.51
#